data_AF-C5DUK5-F1
#
_entry.id   AF-C5DUK5-F1
#
_cell.length_a   1.000
_cell.length_b   1.000
_cell.length_c   1.000
_cell.angle_alpha   90.00
_cell.angle_beta   90.00
_cell.angle_gamma   90.00
#
_symmetry.space_group_name_H-M   'P 1'
#
loop_
_entity.id
_entity.type
_entity.pdbx_description
1 polymer ?
#
loop_
_entity_poly.entity_id
_entity_poly.type
_entity_poly.pdbx_seq_one_letter_code
_entity_poly.pdbx_strand_id
1 'polypeptide(L)'
;MSQPSTFSRVLTVTGVLAALSLTGYAVFFDHKRRNSPEFRKHLKSKSKRQAALEKKQKEEAKQVKLQKVSEFLAKDLAADPTPTDPSRREETFTTNVELGERLSIVSGKELESATKFYKALSVYPNPADLLGIYQRSVPETVYEYIVMMIAILPPANISTFLSGATEQVQAAQAESAAMAQANEIDE
;
A
#
# COMPACT_ATOMS: atom_id res chain seq x y z
N MET A 1 32.34 -45.74 56.33
CA MET A 1 32.51 -44.48 55.56
C MET A 1 33.73 -44.65 54.67
N SER A 2 33.54 -44.95 53.38
CA SER A 2 34.66 -45.19 52.45
C SER A 2 35.25 -43.84 52.02
N GLN A 3 36.52 -43.59 52.32
CA GLN A 3 37.22 -42.36 51.94
C GLN A 3 37.47 -42.39 50.43
N PRO A 4 37.02 -41.38 49.66
CA PRO A 4 37.24 -41.35 48.21
C PRO A 4 38.74 -41.29 47.90
N SER A 5 39.18 -42.06 46.90
CA SER A 5 40.57 -42.13 46.47
C SER A 5 41.09 -40.75 46.04
N THR A 6 42.38 -40.50 46.26
CA THR A 6 43.04 -39.25 45.86
C THR A 6 42.82 -38.91 44.39
N PHE A 7 42.80 -39.93 43.52
CA PHE A 7 42.48 -39.80 42.10
C PHE A 7 41.05 -39.30 41.83
N SER A 8 40.05 -39.82 42.55
CA SER A 8 38.66 -39.36 42.44
C SER A 8 38.50 -37.90 42.88
N ARG A 9 39.25 -37.48 43.91
CA ARG A 9 39.30 -36.07 44.36
C ARG A 9 39.94 -35.15 43.33
N VAL A 10 41.03 -35.58 42.70
CA VAL A 10 41.68 -34.80 41.63
C VAL A 10 40.75 -34.64 40.43
N LEU A 11 40.08 -35.72 40.00
CA LEU A 11 39.18 -35.67 38.84
C LEU A 11 37.92 -34.81 39.08
N THR A 12 37.37 -34.83 40.30
CA THR A 12 36.22 -33.99 40.65
C THR A 12 36.61 -32.51 40.72
N VAL A 13 37.77 -32.19 41.30
CA VAL A 13 38.27 -30.82 41.37
C VAL A 13 38.55 -30.25 39.96
N THR A 14 39.19 -31.03 39.08
CA THR A 14 39.46 -30.58 37.71
C THR A 14 38.18 -30.45 36.88
N GLY A 15 37.22 -31.37 37.04
CA GLY A 15 35.91 -31.30 36.38
C GLY A 15 35.12 -30.06 36.79
N VAL A 16 35.06 -29.74 38.09
CA VAL A 16 34.40 -28.53 38.60
C VAL A 16 35.10 -27.26 38.10
N LEU A 17 36.44 -27.22 38.11
CA LEU A 17 37.19 -26.07 37.65
C LEU A 17 37.03 -25.82 36.15
N ALA A 18 37.00 -26.89 35.35
CA ALA A 18 36.75 -26.81 33.91
C ALA A 18 35.33 -26.29 33.63
N ALA A 19 34.33 -26.81 34.34
CA ALA A 19 32.94 -26.35 34.20
C ALA A 19 32.80 -24.85 34.53
N LEU A 20 33.35 -24.41 35.66
CA LEU A 20 33.33 -23.00 36.06
C LEU A 20 34.05 -22.09 35.06
N SER A 21 35.17 -22.54 34.51
CA SER A 21 35.93 -21.78 33.52
C SER A 21 35.13 -21.61 32.21
N LEU A 22 34.47 -22.66 31.74
CA LEU A 22 33.61 -22.61 30.56
C LEU A 22 32.39 -21.72 30.78
N THR A 23 31.72 -21.85 31.93
CA THR A 23 30.57 -21.00 32.26
C THR A 23 30.98 -19.54 32.39
N GLY A 24 32.09 -19.24 33.08
CA GLY A 24 32.63 -17.90 33.19
C GLY A 24 32.97 -17.29 31.84
N TYR A 25 33.61 -18.06 30.95
CA TYR A 25 33.92 -17.61 29.59
C TYR A 25 32.64 -17.37 28.77
N ALA A 26 31.64 -18.24 28.87
CA ALA A 26 30.37 -18.05 28.16
C ALA A 26 29.65 -16.75 28.59
N VAL A 27 29.62 -16.46 29.90
CA VAL A 27 29.05 -15.22 30.45
C VAL A 27 29.85 -14.00 29.98
N PHE A 28 31.19 -14.04 30.08
CA PHE A 28 32.05 -12.96 29.59
C PHE A 28 31.88 -12.71 28.09
N PHE A 29 31.81 -13.79 27.30
CA PHE A 29 31.65 -13.71 25.86
C PHE A 29 30.30 -13.11 25.47
N ASP A 30 29.20 -13.53 26.12
CA ASP A 30 27.88 -12.94 25.87
C ASP A 30 27.83 -11.46 26.27
N HIS A 31 28.43 -11.09 27.41
CA HIS A 31 28.56 -9.70 27.84
C HIS A 31 29.36 -8.86 26.84
N LYS A 32 30.53 -9.34 26.41
CA LYS A 32 31.37 -8.66 25.41
C LYS A 32 30.65 -8.49 24.07
N ARG A 33 29.90 -9.50 23.64
CA ARG A 33 29.08 -9.43 22.42
C ARG A 33 27.99 -8.37 22.53
N ARG A 34 27.20 -8.38 23.62
CA ARG A 34 26.07 -7.46 23.83
C ARG A 34 26.49 -6.00 24.02
N ASN A 35 27.65 -5.78 24.64
CA ASN A 35 28.18 -4.43 24.89
C ASN A 35 29.10 -3.89 23.79
N SER A 36 29.29 -4.64 22.70
CA SER A 36 30.08 -4.15 21.58
C SER A 36 29.30 -3.11 20.74
N PRO A 37 29.85 -1.91 20.50
CA PRO A 37 29.19 -0.87 19.71
C PRO A 37 29.03 -1.29 18.24
N GLU A 38 29.98 -2.05 17.70
CA GLU A 38 29.95 -2.55 16.33
C GLU A 38 28.79 -3.52 16.09
N PHE A 39 28.47 -4.42 17.04
CA PHE A 39 27.32 -5.31 16.92
C PHE A 39 25.99 -4.54 16.81
N ARG A 40 25.84 -3.48 17.61
CA ARG A 40 24.66 -2.61 17.57
C ARG A 40 24.56 -1.86 16.24
N LYS A 41 25.69 -1.35 15.72
CA LYS A 41 25.75 -0.72 14.40
C LYS A 41 25.36 -1.70 13.29
N HIS A 42 25.90 -2.92 13.32
CA HIS A 42 25.56 -3.95 12.35
C HIS A 42 24.08 -4.35 12.41
N LEU A 43 23.48 -4.46 13.59
CA LEU A 43 22.07 -4.79 13.73
C LEU A 43 21.17 -3.67 13.17
N LYS A 44 21.48 -2.41 13.49
CA LYS A 44 20.78 -1.25 12.91
C LYS A 44 20.91 -1.20 11.39
N SER A 45 22.11 -1.45 10.86
CA SER A 45 22.37 -1.49 9.42
C SER A 45 21.56 -2.60 8.73
N LYS A 46 21.53 -3.82 9.32
CA LYS A 46 20.73 -4.94 8.80
C LYS A 46 19.23 -4.64 8.83
N SER A 47 18.71 -4.11 9.93
CA SER A 47 17.31 -3.71 10.05
C SER A 47 16.93 -2.63 9.03
N LYS A 48 17.77 -1.59 8.87
CA LYS A 48 17.56 -0.55 7.85
C LYS A 48 17.58 -1.12 6.44
N ARG A 49 18.49 -2.05 6.14
CA ARG A 49 18.58 -2.73 4.84
C ARG A 49 17.36 -3.60 4.57
N GLN A 50 16.86 -4.35 5.56
CA GLN A 50 15.63 -5.14 5.42
C GLN A 50 14.42 -4.24 5.16
N ALA A 51 14.25 -3.19 5.95
CA ALA A 51 13.16 -2.22 5.73
C ALA A 51 13.25 -1.54 4.35
N ALA A 52 14.46 -1.23 3.87
CA ALA A 52 14.65 -0.68 2.53
C ALA A 52 14.31 -1.70 1.43
N LEU A 53 14.67 -2.96 1.60
CA LEU A 53 14.33 -4.04 0.67
C LEU A 53 12.82 -4.29 0.63
N GLU A 54 12.15 -4.35 1.78
CA GLU A 54 10.69 -4.50 1.85
C GLU A 54 9.96 -3.32 1.19
N LYS A 55 10.43 -2.09 1.40
CA LYS A 55 9.89 -0.90 0.72
C LYS A 55 10.05 -1.03 -0.80
N LYS A 56 11.25 -1.39 -1.26
CA LYS A 56 11.54 -1.57 -2.69
C LYS A 56 10.66 -2.68 -3.31
N GLN A 57 10.50 -3.82 -2.63
CA GLN A 57 9.64 -4.90 -3.08
C GLN A 57 8.16 -4.48 -3.16
N LYS A 58 7.67 -3.73 -2.17
CA LYS A 58 6.30 -3.20 -2.20
C LYS A 58 6.10 -2.21 -3.34
N GLU A 59 7.09 -1.38 -3.61
CA GLU A 59 7.05 -0.43 -4.72
C GLU A 59 7.09 -1.13 -6.08
N GLU A 60 7.98 -2.11 -6.26
CA GLU A 60 8.03 -2.95 -7.46
C GLU A 60 6.70 -3.70 -7.68
N ALA A 61 6.13 -4.30 -6.63
CA ALA A 61 4.84 -4.98 -6.71
C ALA A 61 3.71 -4.01 -7.13
N LYS A 62 3.71 -2.78 -6.61
CA LYS A 62 2.77 -1.73 -7.02
C LYS A 62 2.96 -1.34 -8.48
N GLN A 63 4.21 -1.14 -8.93
CA GLN A 63 4.50 -0.80 -10.32
C GLN A 63 4.04 -1.91 -11.28
N VAL A 64 4.28 -3.18 -10.94
CA VAL A 64 3.81 -4.33 -11.72
C VAL A 64 2.27 -4.38 -11.75
N LYS A 65 1.59 -4.12 -10.62
CA LYS A 65 0.12 -4.05 -10.57
C LYS A 65 -0.40 -2.93 -11.48
N LEU A 66 0.20 -1.73 -11.41
CA LEU A 66 -0.19 -0.60 -12.26
C LEU A 66 0.03 -0.87 -13.75
N GLN A 67 1.17 -1.45 -14.14
CA GLN A 67 1.46 -1.82 -15.52
C GLN A 67 0.40 -2.80 -16.05
N LYS A 68 0.07 -3.85 -15.30
CA LYS A 68 -0.97 -4.81 -15.68
C LYS A 68 -2.34 -4.16 -15.86
N VAL A 69 -2.73 -3.28 -14.93
CA VAL A 69 -4.01 -2.55 -15.04
C VAL A 69 -4.01 -1.64 -16.26
N SER A 70 -2.91 -0.91 -16.52
CA SER A 70 -2.81 -0.02 -17.68
C SER A 70 -2.88 -0.77 -19.01
N GLU A 71 -2.19 -1.89 -19.14
CA GLU A 71 -2.21 -2.71 -20.35
C GLU A 71 -3.59 -3.33 -20.58
N PHE A 72 -4.23 -3.81 -19.51
CA PHE A 72 -5.56 -4.39 -19.58
C PHE A 72 -6.59 -3.33 -20.00
N LEU A 73 -6.58 -2.17 -19.35
CA LEU A 73 -7.50 -1.07 -19.62
C LEU A 73 -7.33 -0.57 -21.06
N ALA A 74 -6.10 -0.37 -21.53
CA ALA A 74 -5.82 0.07 -22.89
C ALA A 74 -6.34 -0.93 -23.94
N LYS A 75 -6.15 -2.24 -23.70
CA LYS A 75 -6.66 -3.30 -24.59
C LYS A 75 -8.19 -3.34 -24.61
N ASP A 76 -8.84 -3.25 -23.45
CA ASP A 76 -10.31 -3.32 -23.37
C ASP A 76 -10.98 -2.10 -24.01
N LEU A 77 -10.44 -0.90 -23.79
CA LEU A 77 -10.95 0.32 -24.42
C LEU A 77 -10.70 0.38 -25.93
N ALA A 78 -9.62 -0.23 -26.41
CA ALA A 78 -9.36 -0.36 -27.85
C ALA A 78 -10.33 -1.34 -28.52
N ALA A 79 -10.74 -2.40 -27.81
CA ALA A 79 -11.66 -3.41 -28.33
C ALA A 79 -13.14 -2.94 -28.27
N ASP A 80 -13.52 -2.28 -27.18
CA ASP A 80 -14.89 -1.82 -26.92
C ASP A 80 -14.84 -0.38 -26.36
N PRO A 81 -14.78 0.62 -27.26
CA PRO A 81 -14.69 2.02 -26.87
C PRO A 81 -16.03 2.51 -26.29
N THR A 82 -15.95 3.32 -25.23
CA THR A 82 -17.14 3.91 -24.60
C THR A 82 -17.82 4.90 -25.56
N PRO A 83 -19.14 4.80 -25.78
CA PRO A 83 -19.85 5.71 -26.67
C PRO A 83 -19.78 7.17 -26.19
N THR A 84 -19.56 8.09 -27.12
CA THR A 84 -19.63 9.55 -26.87
C THR A 84 -21.03 10.12 -27.08
N ASP A 85 -21.92 9.34 -27.70
CA ASP A 85 -23.29 9.76 -27.99
C ASP A 85 -24.14 9.80 -26.71
N PRO A 86 -24.74 10.95 -26.37
CA PRO A 86 -25.67 11.09 -25.26
C PRO A 86 -26.77 10.04 -25.20
N SER A 87 -27.27 9.60 -26.37
CA SER A 87 -28.40 8.68 -26.51
C SER A 87 -28.11 7.27 -26.01
N ARG A 88 -26.84 6.84 -26.05
CA ARG A 88 -26.40 5.49 -25.63
C ARG A 88 -25.81 5.46 -24.22
N ARG A 89 -25.69 6.60 -23.54
CA ARG A 89 -25.07 6.68 -22.21
C ARG A 89 -25.81 5.84 -21.18
N GLU A 90 -27.14 5.90 -21.18
CA GLU A 90 -27.96 5.17 -20.23
C GLU A 90 -27.85 3.65 -20.42
N GLU A 91 -27.97 3.18 -21.67
CA GLU A 91 -27.79 1.75 -21.99
C GLU A 91 -26.38 1.26 -21.63
N THR A 92 -25.36 2.04 -21.97
CA THR A 92 -23.96 1.73 -21.65
C THR A 92 -23.76 1.66 -20.14
N PHE A 93 -24.30 2.62 -19.40
CA PHE A 93 -24.23 2.67 -17.94
C PHE A 93 -24.86 1.41 -17.34
N THR A 94 -26.12 1.14 -17.66
CA THR A 94 -26.88 0.02 -17.09
C THR A 94 -26.21 -1.32 -17.41
N THR A 95 -25.85 -1.54 -18.67
CA THR A 95 -25.19 -2.79 -19.10
C THR A 95 -23.87 -3.02 -18.38
N ASN A 96 -23.06 -1.97 -18.23
CA ASN A 96 -21.77 -2.10 -17.57
C ASN A 96 -21.91 -2.27 -16.05
N VAL A 97 -22.87 -1.61 -15.39
CA VAL A 97 -23.12 -1.83 -13.95
C VAL A 97 -23.56 -3.27 -13.71
N GLU A 98 -24.53 -3.78 -14.48
CA GLU A 98 -25.01 -5.16 -14.34
C GLU A 98 -23.90 -6.20 -14.56
N LEU A 99 -23.08 -6.02 -15.61
CA LEU A 99 -21.94 -6.90 -15.87
C LEU A 99 -20.86 -6.78 -14.79
N GLY A 100 -20.58 -5.56 -14.32
CA GLY A 100 -19.64 -5.27 -13.25
C GLY A 100 -20.03 -5.98 -11.97
N GLU A 101 -21.30 -5.88 -11.57
CA GLU A 101 -21.86 -6.56 -10.40
C GLU A 101 -21.76 -8.08 -10.52
N ARG A 102 -22.16 -8.64 -11.66
CA ARG A 102 -22.06 -10.09 -11.91
C ARG A 102 -20.62 -10.60 -11.80
N LEU A 103 -19.66 -9.86 -12.37
CA LEU A 103 -18.25 -10.23 -12.34
C LEU A 103 -17.61 -10.01 -10.95
N SER A 104 -18.12 -9.05 -10.17
CA SER A 104 -17.55 -8.71 -8.85
C SER A 104 -17.64 -9.86 -7.83
N ILE A 105 -18.57 -10.78 -8.02
CA ILE A 105 -18.80 -11.94 -7.16
C ILE A 105 -17.91 -13.14 -7.59
N VAL A 106 -17.34 -13.09 -8.80
CA VAL A 106 -16.52 -14.18 -9.34
C VAL A 106 -15.05 -13.95 -8.97
N SER A 107 -14.48 -14.86 -8.18
CA SER A 107 -13.06 -14.81 -7.80
C SER A 107 -12.14 -14.81 -9.03
N GLY A 108 -11.17 -13.90 -9.06
CA GLY A 108 -10.22 -13.74 -10.16
C GLY A 108 -10.70 -12.89 -11.33
N LYS A 109 -11.93 -12.33 -11.24
CA LYS A 109 -12.53 -11.45 -12.25
C LYS A 109 -12.64 -9.99 -11.79
N GLU A 110 -11.93 -9.63 -10.72
CA GLU A 110 -12.01 -8.31 -10.08
C GLU A 110 -11.58 -7.19 -11.03
N LEU A 111 -10.55 -7.45 -11.86
CA LEU A 111 -10.06 -6.49 -12.85
C LEU A 111 -11.08 -6.27 -13.98
N GLU A 112 -11.71 -7.34 -14.46
CA GLU A 112 -12.75 -7.26 -15.50
C GLU A 112 -13.99 -6.53 -14.97
N SER A 113 -14.40 -6.84 -13.74
CA SER A 113 -15.48 -6.14 -13.02
C SER A 113 -15.19 -4.64 -12.90
N ALA A 114 -13.98 -4.28 -12.45
CA ALA A 114 -13.57 -2.89 -12.29
C ALA A 114 -13.61 -2.13 -13.62
N THR A 115 -13.21 -2.74 -14.74
CA THR A 115 -13.28 -2.11 -16.05
C THR A 115 -14.72 -1.78 -16.46
N LYS A 116 -15.69 -2.65 -16.14
CA LYS A 116 -17.11 -2.35 -16.40
C LYS A 116 -17.58 -1.17 -15.54
N PHE A 117 -17.27 -1.15 -14.25
CA PHE A 117 -17.59 0.00 -13.40
C PHE A 117 -16.91 1.31 -13.85
N TYR A 118 -15.67 1.24 -14.34
CA TYR A 118 -14.96 2.37 -14.93
C TYR A 118 -15.67 2.91 -16.19
N LYS A 119 -16.13 2.03 -17.08
CA LYS A 119 -16.92 2.41 -18.26
C LYS A 119 -18.27 3.02 -17.89
N ALA A 120 -18.94 2.51 -16.86
CA ALA A 120 -20.15 3.12 -16.33
C ALA A 120 -19.89 4.52 -15.76
N LEU A 121 -18.79 4.69 -15.03
CA LEU A 121 -18.36 5.99 -14.50
C LEU A 121 -18.09 7.02 -15.60
N SER A 122 -17.51 6.62 -16.73
CA SER A 122 -17.16 7.57 -17.81
C SER A 122 -18.36 8.18 -18.53
N VAL A 123 -19.52 7.51 -18.48
CA VAL A 123 -20.77 7.99 -19.11
C VAL A 123 -21.74 8.63 -18.11
N TYR A 124 -21.47 8.54 -16.81
CA TYR A 124 -22.37 9.03 -15.77
C TYR A 124 -22.27 10.56 -15.57
N PRO A 125 -23.38 11.30 -15.44
CA PRO A 125 -23.34 12.76 -15.34
C PRO A 125 -22.64 13.31 -14.09
N ASN A 126 -22.82 12.66 -12.93
CA ASN A 126 -22.19 13.07 -11.67
C ASN A 126 -21.28 11.96 -11.11
N PRO A 127 -20.05 11.81 -11.63
CA PRO A 127 -19.21 10.67 -11.28
C PRO A 127 -18.77 10.65 -9.80
N ALA A 128 -18.79 11.79 -9.09
CA ALA A 128 -18.43 11.85 -7.68
C ALA A 128 -19.44 11.09 -6.80
N ASP A 129 -20.73 11.31 -7.03
CA ASP A 129 -21.81 10.61 -6.30
C ASP A 129 -21.74 9.10 -6.56
N LEU A 130 -21.56 8.71 -7.84
CA LEU A 130 -21.47 7.31 -8.23
C LEU A 130 -20.24 6.62 -7.62
N LEU A 131 -19.09 7.30 -7.60
CA LEU A 131 -17.89 6.76 -6.95
C LEU A 131 -18.11 6.56 -5.45
N GLY A 132 -18.81 7.47 -4.78
CA GLY A 132 -19.20 7.34 -3.37
C GLY A 132 -20.21 6.21 -3.11
N ILE A 133 -21.02 5.82 -4.10
CA ILE A 133 -21.85 4.61 -4.04
C ILE A 133 -20.95 3.37 -4.16
N TYR A 134 -20.07 3.32 -5.16
CA TYR A 134 -19.17 2.18 -5.38
C TYR A 134 -18.27 1.91 -4.17
N GLN A 135 -17.75 2.94 -3.50
CA GLN A 135 -16.96 2.78 -2.28
C GLN A 135 -17.69 1.99 -1.18
N ARG A 136 -19.03 2.03 -1.17
CA ARG A 136 -19.87 1.37 -0.15
C ARG A 136 -20.48 0.05 -0.62
N SER A 137 -20.73 -0.11 -1.91
CA SER A 137 -21.47 -1.26 -2.45
C SER A 137 -20.59 -2.32 -3.13
N VAL A 138 -19.40 -1.95 -3.62
CA VAL A 138 -18.52 -2.82 -4.39
C VAL A 138 -17.43 -3.40 -3.47
N PRO A 139 -16.98 -4.66 -3.66
CA PRO A 139 -15.86 -5.21 -2.91
C PRO A 139 -14.60 -4.34 -2.97
N GLU A 140 -13.87 -4.24 -1.85
CA GLU A 140 -12.70 -3.35 -1.72
C GLU A 140 -11.66 -3.58 -2.82
N THR A 141 -11.39 -4.83 -3.19
CA THR A 141 -10.43 -5.20 -4.25
C THR A 141 -10.83 -4.67 -5.63
N VAL A 142 -12.13 -4.68 -5.95
CA VAL A 142 -12.65 -4.14 -7.21
C VAL A 142 -12.61 -2.61 -7.17
N TYR A 143 -12.99 -2.00 -6.05
CA TYR A 143 -12.91 -0.55 -5.87
C TYR A 143 -11.48 -0.02 -6.00
N GLU A 144 -10.50 -0.72 -5.43
CA GLU A 144 -9.07 -0.40 -5.62
C GLU A 144 -8.69 -0.35 -7.11
N TYR A 145 -9.14 -1.33 -7.91
CA TYR A 145 -8.87 -1.34 -9.34
C TYR A 145 -9.56 -0.20 -10.08
N ILE A 146 -10.80 0.15 -9.71
CA ILE A 146 -11.50 1.32 -10.28
C ILE A 146 -10.68 2.60 -10.04
N VAL A 147 -10.22 2.82 -8.81
CA VAL A 147 -9.39 3.98 -8.45
C VAL A 147 -8.05 3.97 -9.21
N MET A 148 -7.42 2.80 -9.35
CA MET A 148 -6.19 2.68 -10.16
C MET A 148 -6.43 3.03 -11.62
N MET A 149 -7.54 2.58 -12.22
CA MET A 149 -7.89 2.91 -13.61
C MET A 149 -8.12 4.40 -13.79
N ILE A 150 -8.83 5.06 -12.87
CA ILE A 150 -9.03 6.52 -12.89
C ILE A 150 -7.69 7.26 -12.78
N ALA A 151 -6.78 6.79 -11.92
CA ALA A 151 -5.46 7.39 -11.78
C ALA A 151 -4.58 7.22 -13.04
N ILE A 152 -4.74 6.11 -13.77
CA ILE A 152 -4.02 5.84 -15.03
C ILE A 152 -4.61 6.66 -16.18
N LEU A 153 -5.92 6.65 -16.31
CA LEU A 153 -6.65 7.33 -17.37
C LEU A 153 -7.93 7.94 -16.77
N PRO A 154 -7.92 9.22 -16.39
CA PRO A 154 -9.10 9.86 -15.84
C PRO A 154 -10.17 10.08 -16.93
N PRO A 155 -11.41 9.61 -16.75
CA PRO A 155 -12.52 9.93 -17.64
C PRO A 155 -12.77 11.44 -17.75
N ALA A 156 -13.25 11.92 -18.90
CA ALA A 156 -13.43 13.35 -19.16
C ALA A 156 -14.38 14.08 -18.19
N ASN A 157 -15.41 13.38 -17.70
CA ASN A 157 -16.33 13.90 -16.70
C ASN A 157 -15.70 13.96 -15.30
N ILE A 158 -14.74 13.08 -14.98
CA ILE A 158 -13.99 13.07 -13.72
C ILE A 158 -12.89 14.13 -13.73
N SER A 159 -12.17 14.30 -14.85
CA SER A 159 -11.15 15.35 -14.96
C SER A 159 -11.74 16.74 -14.80
N THR A 160 -12.94 16.99 -15.35
CA THR A 160 -13.67 18.24 -15.17
C THR A 160 -13.96 18.52 -13.69
N PHE A 161 -14.43 17.52 -12.95
CA PHE A 161 -14.67 17.63 -11.51
C PHE A 161 -13.38 17.88 -10.71
N LEU A 162 -12.32 17.12 -11.00
CA LEU A 162 -11.03 17.28 -10.32
C LEU A 162 -10.47 18.69 -10.53
N SER A 163 -10.48 19.20 -11.76
CA SER A 163 -10.03 20.56 -12.07
C SER A 163 -10.87 21.62 -11.35
N GLY A 164 -12.20 21.52 -11.40
CA GLY A 164 -13.11 22.47 -10.73
C GLY A 164 -12.98 22.46 -9.21
N ALA A 165 -12.76 21.30 -8.59
CA ALA A 165 -12.48 21.20 -7.16
C ALA A 165 -11.14 21.86 -6.79
N THR A 166 -10.12 21.75 -7.65
CA THR A 166 -8.81 22.37 -7.43
C THR A 166 -8.90 23.89 -7.51
N GLU A 167 -9.69 24.42 -8.45
CA GLU A 167 -9.96 25.86 -8.58
C GLU A 167 -10.73 26.42 -7.37
N GLN A 168 -11.72 25.70 -6.84
CA GLN A 168 -12.46 26.11 -5.65
C GLN A 168 -11.58 26.15 -4.39
N VAL A 169 -10.69 25.17 -4.22
CA VAL A 169 -9.75 25.14 -3.09
C VAL A 169 -8.73 26.28 -3.21
N GLN A 170 -8.23 26.57 -4.41
CA GLN A 170 -7.32 27.69 -4.63
C GLN A 170 -8.00 29.06 -4.43
N ALA A 171 -9.26 29.21 -4.86
CA ALA A 171 -10.04 30.43 -4.63
C ALA A 171 -10.31 30.68 -3.15
N ALA A 172 -10.72 29.64 -2.39
CA ALA A 172 -10.93 29.75 -0.95
C ALA A 172 -9.62 30.04 -0.19
N GLN A 173 -8.50 29.46 -0.62
CA GLN A 173 -7.18 29.74 -0.06
C GLN A 173 -6.71 31.17 -0.36
N ALA A 174 -6.91 31.65 -1.60
CA ALA A 174 -6.58 33.02 -1.99
C ALA A 174 -7.45 34.04 -1.24
N GLU A 175 -8.73 33.76 -1.04
CA GLU A 175 -9.64 34.62 -0.27
C GLU A 175 -9.24 34.66 1.21
N SER A 176 -8.90 33.51 1.81
CA SER A 176 -8.40 33.45 3.19
C SER A 176 -7.05 34.17 3.39
N ALA A 177 -6.16 34.10 2.40
CA ALA A 177 -4.86 34.78 2.43
C ALA A 177 -5.02 36.30 2.24
N ALA A 178 -5.94 36.73 1.37
CA ALA A 178 -6.26 38.15 1.18
C ALA A 178 -6.92 38.76 2.43
N MET A 179 -7.82 38.02 3.10
CA MET A 179 -8.41 38.45 4.37
C MET A 179 -7.38 38.54 5.50
N ALA A 180 -6.40 37.62 5.55
CA ALA A 180 -5.31 37.67 6.52
C ALA A 180 -4.39 38.88 6.32
N GLN A 181 -4.05 39.21 5.06
CA GLN A 181 -3.22 40.38 4.74
C GLN A 181 -3.94 41.71 5.00
N ALA A 182 -5.26 41.77 4.81
CA ALA A 182 -6.03 42.98 5.12
C ALA A 182 -6.07 43.30 6.63
N ASN A 183 -6.02 42.26 7.49
CA ASN A 183 -6.01 42.43 8.94
C ASN A 183 -4.64 42.80 9.54
N GLU A 184 -3.54 42.60 8.81
CA GLU A 184 -2.17 42.96 9.25
C GLU A 184 -1.81 44.44 8.95
N ILE A 185 -2.64 45.17 8.20
CA ILE A 185 -2.37 46.56 7.79
C ILE A 185 -3.03 47.59 8.74
N ASP A 186 -3.91 47.14 9.65
CA ASP A 186 -4.71 47.99 10.54
C ASP A 186 -4.26 47.90 12.03
N GLU A 187 -3.06 47.37 12.31
CA GLU A 187 -2.36 47.40 13.61
C GLU A 187 -1.05 48.21 13.52
#